data_AF-A0A940QMK9-F1
#
_entry.id   AF-A0A940QMK9-F1
#
_cell.length_a   1.000
_cell.length_b   1.000
_cell.length_c   1.000
_cell.angle_alpha   90.00
_cell.angle_beta   90.00
_cell.angle_gamma   90.00
#
_symmetry.space_group_name_H-M   'P 1'
#
loop_
_entity.id
_entity.type
_entity.pdbx_description
1 polymer ?
#
loop_
_entity_poly.entity_id
_entity_poly.type
_entity_poly.pdbx_seq_one_letter_code
_entity_poly.pdbx_strand_id
1 'polypeptide(L)'
;YCVGRMEADINSNLMNISSWKKLPTPVFSTGDLNGPSGPGHNSFVTDENGDLLIRYHARPAEHADKKCDTYNSNPLYDPCRHARIKRVHFDANGTPVINMSSQALLPSKNRTISAVITVK
;
A
#
# COMPACT_ATOMS: atom_id res chain seq x y z
N TYR A 1 -4.64 10.26 7.80
CA TYR A 1 -5.38 9.37 6.90
C TYR A 1 -4.76 7.97 6.97
N CYS A 2 -5.55 6.91 6.81
CA CYS A 2 -5.09 5.53 6.66
C CYS A 2 -6.12 4.75 5.85
N VAL A 3 -5.80 3.52 5.45
CA VAL A 3 -6.71 2.60 4.73
C VAL A 3 -7.15 1.48 5.66
N GLY A 4 -8.46 1.31 5.82
CA GLY A 4 -9.07 0.14 6.44
C GLY A 4 -9.49 -0.90 5.41
N ARG A 5 -9.90 -2.09 5.86
CA ARG A 5 -10.42 -3.15 5.00
C ARG A 5 -11.68 -3.77 5.59
N MET A 6 -12.63 -4.07 4.71
CA MET A 6 -13.80 -4.90 4.98
C MET A 6 -13.76 -6.09 4.04
N GLU A 7 -14.18 -7.25 4.53
CA GLU A 7 -14.12 -8.53 3.82
C GLU A 7 -15.52 -9.15 3.81
N ALA A 8 -15.90 -9.75 2.69
CA ALA A 8 -17.13 -10.52 2.55
C ALA A 8 -16.84 -11.76 1.69
N ASP A 9 -17.56 -12.85 1.93
CA ASP A 9 -17.53 -14.03 1.05
C ASP A 9 -18.14 -13.64 -0.31
N ILE A 10 -17.52 -14.09 -1.40
CA ILE A 10 -17.95 -13.77 -2.77
C ILE A 10 -19.37 -14.29 -3.08
N ASN A 11 -19.83 -15.31 -2.36
CA ASN A 11 -21.15 -15.91 -2.52
C ASN A 11 -22.18 -15.38 -1.50
N SER A 12 -21.80 -14.42 -0.65
CA SER A 12 -22.70 -13.83 0.35
C SER A 12 -23.59 -12.72 -0.21
N ASN A 13 -24.67 -12.39 0.50
CA ASN A 13 -25.48 -11.23 0.17
C ASN A 13 -24.75 -9.94 0.59
N LEU A 14 -24.16 -9.23 -0.37
CA LEU A 14 -23.41 -7.99 -0.13
C LEU A 14 -24.28 -6.83 0.41
N MET A 15 -25.60 -6.90 0.25
CA MET A 15 -26.53 -5.92 0.83
C MET A 15 -26.83 -6.18 2.30
N ASN A 16 -26.44 -7.35 2.84
CA ASN A 16 -26.56 -7.65 4.26
C ASN A 16 -25.27 -7.27 4.99
N ILE A 17 -25.38 -6.37 5.97
CA ILE A 17 -24.25 -5.91 6.78
C ILE A 17 -23.54 -7.05 7.52
N SER A 18 -24.25 -8.10 7.91
CA SER A 18 -23.66 -9.25 8.60
C SER A 18 -22.72 -10.07 7.71
N SER A 19 -22.78 -9.89 6.39
CA SER A 19 -21.86 -10.52 5.44
C SER A 19 -20.47 -9.87 5.45
N TRP A 20 -20.35 -8.68 6.03
CA TRP A 20 -19.12 -7.91 6.04
C TRP A 20 -18.40 -7.97 7.38
N LYS A 21 -17.13 -8.38 7.36
CA LYS A 21 -16.22 -8.31 8.49
C LYS A 21 -15.30 -7.09 8.33
N LYS A 22 -15.32 -6.18 9.28
CA LYS A 22 -14.37 -5.06 9.35
C LYS A 22 -13.13 -5.49 10.13
N LEU A 23 -11.93 -5.21 9.60
CA LEU A 23 -10.70 -5.46 10.35
C LEU A 23 -10.53 -4.41 11.47
N PRO A 24 -9.98 -4.80 12.64
CA PRO A 24 -9.85 -3.90 13.78
C PRO A 24 -8.72 -2.88 13.61
N THR A 25 -7.80 -3.10 12.67
CA THR A 25 -6.62 -2.26 12.45
C THR A 25 -6.53 -1.79 10.99
N PRO A 26 -5.84 -0.65 10.72
CA PRO A 26 -5.53 -0.24 9.37
C PRO A 26 -4.70 -1.29 8.64
N VAL A 27 -4.96 -1.48 7.36
CA VAL A 27 -4.15 -2.34 6.46
C VAL A 27 -3.06 -1.54 5.74
N PHE A 28 -3.11 -0.20 5.82
CA PHE A 28 -2.07 0.68 5.30
C PHE A 28 -2.11 2.06 5.99
N SER A 29 -0.98 2.50 6.53
CA SER A 29 -0.84 3.67 7.40
C SER A 29 0.49 4.38 7.20
N THR A 30 0.69 5.53 7.86
CA THR A 30 1.97 6.25 7.85
C THR A 30 3.14 5.38 8.31
N GLY A 31 2.92 4.48 9.29
CA GLY A 31 3.98 3.62 9.82
C GLY A 31 4.49 2.58 8.80
N ASP A 32 3.72 2.32 7.74
CA ASP A 32 4.08 1.39 6.67
C ASP A 32 4.86 2.07 5.53
N LEU A 33 5.13 3.37 5.66
CA LEU A 33 5.83 4.19 4.70
C LEU A 33 7.17 4.67 5.26
N ASN A 34 8.17 4.78 4.38
CA ASN A 34 9.44 5.41 4.72
C ASN A 34 9.44 6.87 4.25
N GLY A 35 8.98 7.78 5.11
CA GLY A 35 8.97 9.22 4.86
C GLY A 35 7.57 9.81 4.62
N PRO A 36 6.84 9.42 3.55
CA PRO A 36 5.52 9.96 3.28
C PRO A 36 4.51 9.65 4.39
N SER A 37 3.48 10.49 4.51
CA SER A 37 2.47 10.38 5.57
C SER A 37 1.05 10.43 5.05
N GLY A 38 0.17 9.75 5.78
CA GLY A 38 -1.27 9.71 5.52
C GLY A 38 -1.64 9.06 4.18
N PRO A 39 -1.23 7.80 3.90
CA PRO A 39 -1.67 7.10 2.70
C PRO A 39 -3.18 6.92 2.70
N GLY A 40 -3.82 7.11 1.54
CA GLY A 40 -5.26 7.14 1.49
C GLY A 40 -5.92 7.19 0.14
N HIS A 41 -7.25 7.07 0.18
CA HIS A 41 -8.17 7.20 -0.95
C HIS A 41 -7.66 6.40 -2.15
N ASN A 42 -7.46 5.11 -1.92
CA ASN A 42 -6.80 4.26 -2.88
C ASN A 42 -7.75 3.75 -3.96
N SER A 43 -7.16 3.33 -5.08
CA SER A 43 -7.77 2.47 -6.09
C SER A 43 -6.83 1.30 -6.37
N PHE A 44 -7.31 0.32 -7.13
CA PHE A 44 -6.50 -0.81 -7.58
C PHE A 44 -6.44 -0.84 -9.11
N VAL A 45 -5.28 -1.19 -9.64
CA VAL A 45 -5.02 -1.35 -11.08
C VAL A 45 -4.15 -2.58 -11.29
N THR A 46 -4.08 -3.09 -12.52
CA THR A 46 -3.20 -4.19 -12.90
C THR A 46 -2.15 -3.67 -13.87
N ASP A 47 -0.90 -4.13 -13.75
CA ASP A 47 0.17 -3.80 -14.69
C ASP A 47 0.19 -4.73 -15.92
N GLU A 48 1.16 -4.53 -16.82
CA GLU A 48 1.34 -5.32 -18.04
C GLU A 48 1.68 -6.80 -17.79
N ASN A 49 2.14 -7.14 -16.58
CA ASN A 49 2.49 -8.51 -16.19
C ASN A 49 1.34 -9.22 -15.44
N GLY A 50 0.21 -8.53 -15.23
CA GLY A 50 -0.92 -9.06 -14.48
C GLY A 50 -0.85 -8.83 -12.97
N ASP A 51 0.10 -8.02 -12.48
CA ASP A 51 0.27 -7.78 -11.05
C ASP A 51 -0.70 -6.74 -10.51
N LEU A 52 -1.34 -7.04 -9.38
CA LEU A 52 -2.23 -6.11 -8.70
C LEU A 52 -1.43 -5.01 -8.01
N LEU A 53 -1.76 -3.76 -8.32
CA LEU A 53 -1.15 -2.57 -7.74
C LEU A 53 -2.18 -1.74 -6.97
N ILE A 54 -1.76 -1.16 -5.85
CA ILE A 54 -2.50 -0.13 -5.13
C ILE A 54 -2.01 1.26 -5.56
N ARG A 55 -2.93 2.10 -6.04
CA ARG A 55 -2.69 3.52 -6.26
C ARG A 55 -3.31 4.31 -5.12
N TYR A 56 -2.60 5.26 -4.53
CA TYR A 56 -3.05 6.02 -3.37
C TYR A 56 -2.41 7.41 -3.36
N HIS A 57 -2.91 8.33 -2.54
CA HIS A 57 -2.19 9.58 -2.27
C HIS A 57 -1.49 9.53 -0.91
N ALA A 58 -0.37 10.24 -0.78
CA ALA A 58 0.25 10.54 0.51
C ALA A 58 1.01 11.87 0.42
N ARG A 59 1.21 12.55 1.54
CA ARG A 59 2.05 13.74 1.61
C ARG A 59 3.52 13.36 1.73
N PRO A 60 4.47 14.12 1.14
CA PRO A 60 5.88 13.83 1.28
C PRO A 60 6.38 14.11 2.72
N ALA A 61 7.59 13.66 3.03
CA ALA A 61 8.15 13.77 4.38
C ALA A 61 8.32 15.24 4.81
N GLU A 62 8.75 16.10 3.89
CA GLU A 62 8.97 17.53 4.17
C GLU A 62 7.69 18.29 4.55
N HIS A 63 6.51 17.72 4.30
CA HIS A 63 5.24 18.32 4.72
C HIS A 63 5.11 18.40 6.24
N ALA A 64 5.66 17.41 6.98
CA ALA A 64 5.64 17.43 8.45
C ALA A 64 6.40 18.65 9.01
N ASP A 65 7.44 19.08 8.30
CA ASP A 65 8.25 20.25 8.62
C ASP A 65 7.73 21.55 7.98
N LYS A 66 6.59 21.50 7.28
CA LYS A 66 6.02 22.64 6.51
C LYS A 66 6.96 23.18 5.42
N LYS A 67 7.83 22.32 4.90
CA LYS A 67 8.85 22.64 3.89
C LYS A 67 8.42 22.30 2.46
N CYS A 68 7.16 21.95 2.24
CA CYS A 68 6.64 21.90 0.88
C CYS A 68 6.52 23.32 0.32
N ASP A 69 6.99 23.56 -0.91
CA ASP A 69 6.90 24.88 -1.57
C ASP A 69 5.47 25.44 -1.60
N THR A 70 4.48 24.55 -1.62
CA THR A 70 3.05 24.87 -1.67
C THR A 70 2.33 24.62 -0.34
N TYR A 71 3.04 24.58 0.79
CA TYR A 71 2.46 24.26 2.09
C TYR A 71 1.28 25.18 2.42
N ASN A 72 0.18 24.58 2.85
CA ASN A 72 -0.95 25.28 3.45
C ASN A 72 -1.32 24.63 4.78
N SER A 73 -1.58 25.44 5.81
CA SER A 73 -2.00 24.94 7.12
C SER A 73 -3.41 24.32 7.10
N ASN A 74 -4.26 24.71 6.13
CA ASN A 74 -5.53 24.06 5.89
C ASN A 74 -5.34 22.84 4.96
N PRO A 75 -5.53 21.60 5.44
CA PRO A 75 -5.24 20.38 4.69
C PRO A 75 -6.13 20.16 3.46
N LEU A 76 -7.27 20.86 3.36
CA LEU A 76 -8.13 20.83 2.18
C LEU A 76 -7.51 21.59 1.01
N TYR A 77 -6.86 22.72 1.30
CA TYR A 77 -6.24 23.61 0.31
C TYR A 77 -4.74 23.39 0.15
N ASP A 78 -4.14 22.50 0.95
CA ASP A 78 -2.77 22.03 0.75
C ASP A 78 -2.71 21.02 -0.43
N PRO A 79 -2.01 21.35 -1.53
CA PRO A 79 -1.94 20.51 -2.71
C PRO A 79 -0.84 19.43 -2.61
N CYS A 80 -0.15 19.30 -1.48
CA CYS A 80 1.02 18.44 -1.32
C CYS A 80 0.68 16.94 -1.20
N ARG A 81 -0.52 16.51 -1.62
CA ARG A 81 -0.88 15.10 -1.74
C ARG A 81 -0.47 14.61 -3.12
N HIS A 82 0.52 13.74 -3.18
CA HIS A 82 1.02 13.20 -4.45
C HIS A 82 0.48 11.79 -4.66
N ALA A 83 0.08 11.48 -5.89
CA ALA A 83 -0.29 10.14 -6.28
C ALA A 83 0.94 9.21 -6.24
N ARG A 84 0.76 8.01 -5.70
CA ARG A 84 1.79 6.99 -5.51
C ARG A 84 1.22 5.63 -5.90
N ILE A 85 2.11 4.69 -6.21
CA ILE A 85 1.75 3.33 -6.57
C ILE A 85 2.68 2.34 -5.89
N LYS A 86 2.14 1.19 -5.48
CA LYS A 86 2.90 0.04 -4.95
C LYS A 86 2.23 -1.25 -5.38
N ARG A 87 2.98 -2.36 -5.39
CA ARG A 87 2.43 -3.70 -5.60
C ARG A 87 1.66 -4.18 -4.37
N VAL A 88 0.55 -4.87 -4.59
CA VAL A 88 -0.14 -5.67 -3.57
C VAL A 88 0.45 -7.07 -3.60
N HIS A 89 0.86 -7.55 -2.44
CA HIS A 89 1.33 -8.92 -2.28
C HIS A 89 0.22 -9.80 -1.73
N PHE A 90 0.35 -11.11 -1.87
CA PHE A 90 -0.60 -12.06 -1.31
C PHE A 90 0.17 -13.03 -0.42
N ASP A 91 -0.34 -13.28 0.78
CA ASP A 91 0.23 -14.30 1.65
C ASP A 91 -0.13 -15.71 1.20
N ALA A 92 0.37 -16.73 1.91
CA ALA A 92 0.14 -18.14 1.56
C ALA A 92 -1.35 -18.55 1.57
N ASN A 93 -2.22 -17.77 2.23
CA ASN A 93 -3.66 -18.01 2.27
C ASN A 93 -4.42 -17.20 1.20
N GLY A 94 -3.70 -16.48 0.33
CA GLY A 94 -4.31 -15.58 -0.67
C GLY A 94 -4.84 -14.28 -0.07
N THR A 95 -4.44 -13.91 1.15
CA THR A 95 -4.84 -12.63 1.75
C THR A 95 -3.98 -11.50 1.20
N PRO A 96 -4.58 -10.38 0.73
CA PRO A 96 -3.80 -9.25 0.24
C PRO A 96 -3.04 -8.56 1.39
N VAL A 97 -1.73 -8.37 1.18
CA VAL A 97 -0.78 -7.66 2.05
C VAL A 97 -0.37 -6.37 1.33
N ILE A 98 -0.92 -5.25 1.80
CA ILE A 98 -0.78 -3.92 1.17
C ILE A 98 0.40 -3.13 1.78
N ASN A 99 0.74 -3.41 3.04
CA ASN A 99 1.75 -2.69 3.79
C ASN A 99 3.17 -3.25 3.67
N MET A 100 3.43 -4.19 2.76
CA MET A 100 4.76 -4.77 2.62
C MET A 100 5.79 -3.71 2.24
N SER A 101 6.91 -3.68 2.97
CA SER A 101 8.06 -2.82 2.66
C SER A 101 8.94 -3.47 1.59
N SER A 102 9.69 -2.65 0.85
CA SER A 102 10.64 -3.15 -0.15
C SER A 102 11.73 -4.03 0.48
N GLN A 103 12.10 -3.80 1.75
CA GLN A 103 13.03 -4.67 2.45
C GLN A 103 12.43 -6.04 2.80
N ALA A 104 11.12 -6.11 3.05
CA ALA A 104 10.43 -7.36 3.36
C ALA A 104 10.24 -8.26 2.13
N LEU A 105 10.22 -7.68 0.92
CA LEU A 105 10.12 -8.43 -0.34
C LEU A 105 11.30 -9.37 -0.58
N LEU A 106 12.50 -8.94 -0.22
CA LEU A 106 13.73 -9.72 -0.36
C LEU A 106 14.42 -9.82 1.01
N PRO A 107 14.13 -10.90 1.78
CA PRO A 107 14.79 -11.17 3.04
C PRO A 107 16.31 -11.10 2.88
N SER A 108 17.02 -10.57 3.87
CA SER A 108 18.48 -10.35 3.82
C SER A 108 19.25 -11.61 3.39
N LYS A 109 18.80 -12.78 3.87
CA LYS A 109 19.36 -14.10 3.55
C LYS A 109 19.24 -14.51 2.07
N ASN A 110 18.31 -13.90 1.32
CA ASN A 110 18.03 -14.20 -0.09
C ASN A 110 18.53 -13.10 -1.04
N ARG A 111 19.30 -12.12 -0.55
CA ARG A 111 19.81 -11.01 -1.39
C ARG A 111 21.01 -11.40 -2.23
N THR A 112 21.77 -12.41 -1.79
CA THR A 112 22.95 -12.91 -2.50
C THR A 112 22.65 -14.32 -3.00
N ILE A 113 22.62 -14.48 -4.31
CA ILE A 113 22.52 -15.79 -4.98
C ILE A 113 23.80 -16.03 -5.77
N SER A 114 24.29 -17.27 -5.78
CA SER A 114 25.40 -17.71 -6.64
C SER A 114 24.84 -18.67 -7.69
N ALA A 115 25.20 -18.46 -8.95
CA ALA A 115 24.84 -19.34 -10.06
C ALA A 115 26.11 -19.80 -10.77
N VAL A 116 26.16 -21.08 -11.13
CA VAL A 116 27.22 -21.64 -11.99
C VAL A 116 26.65 -21.75 -13.40
N ILE A 117 27.25 -21.03 -14.35
CA ILE A 117 26.88 -21.11 -15.77
C ILE A 117 27.83 -22.09 -16.45
N THR A 118 27.30 -23.20 -16.94
CA THR A 118 28.06 -24.15 -17.76
C THR A 118 27.70 -23.90 -19.22
N VAL A 119 28.65 -23.39 -20.00
CA VAL A 119 28.54 -23.30 -21.46
C VAL A 119 29.07 -24.61 -22.05
N LYS A 120 28.29 -25.24 -22.93
CA LYS A 120 28.69 -26.44 -23.67
C LYS A 120 29.30 -26.06 -25.02
#